data_AF-A0AA92C7R0-F1
#
_entry.id   AF-A0AA92C7R0-F1
#
_cell.length_a   1.000
_cell.length_b   1.000
_cell.length_c   1.000
_cell.angle_alpha   90.00
_cell.angle_beta   90.00
_cell.angle_gamma   90.00
#
_symmetry.space_group_name_H-M   'P 1'
#
loop_
_entity.id
_entity.type
_entity.pdbx_description
1 polymer ?
#
loop_
_entity_poly.entity_id
_entity_poly.type
_entity_poly.pdbx_seq_one_letter_code
_entity_poly.pdbx_strand_id
1 'polypeptide(L)'
;MVSGCAGKEARLIAAANATGRLAAGVRLPDLPDECRQKMPRVVPQYGIEKPRNTQLRWEVAAELADQRTGRCASFYDGVRTRFDGAAPRRGEK
;
A
#
# COMPACT_ATOMS: atom_id res chain seq x y z
N MET A 1 -7.93 -38.09 37.17
CA MET A 1 -8.28 -37.53 35.85
C MET A 1 -8.18 -36.00 35.88
N VAL A 2 -6.99 -35.42 35.71
CA VAL A 2 -6.79 -33.94 35.66
C VAL A 2 -5.91 -33.51 34.46
N SER A 3 -5.27 -34.45 33.75
CA SER A 3 -4.41 -34.13 32.60
C SER A 3 -5.18 -33.61 31.36
N GLY A 4 -6.47 -33.96 31.23
CA GLY A 4 -7.28 -33.58 30.07
C GLY A 4 -7.72 -32.12 30.03
N CYS A 5 -7.78 -31.42 31.17
CA CYS A 5 -8.18 -30.01 31.23
C CYS A 5 -6.99 -29.07 31.00
N ALA A 6 -5.83 -29.38 31.59
CA ALA A 6 -4.61 -28.58 31.40
C ALA A 6 -4.17 -28.51 29.91
N GLY A 7 -4.27 -29.62 29.18
CA GLY A 7 -3.97 -29.64 27.75
C GLY A 7 -4.97 -28.86 26.88
N LYS A 8 -6.24 -28.76 27.30
CA LYS A 8 -7.26 -27.98 26.59
C LYS A 8 -7.06 -26.48 26.83
N GLU A 9 -6.73 -26.09 28.05
CA GLU A 9 -6.50 -24.70 28.42
C GLU A 9 -5.27 -24.12 27.69
N ALA A 10 -4.17 -24.88 27.61
CA ALA A 10 -2.99 -24.48 26.83
C ALA A 10 -3.30 -24.28 25.34
N ARG A 11 -4.12 -25.15 24.74
CA ARG A 11 -4.56 -25.01 23.34
C ARG A 11 -5.45 -23.78 23.14
N LEU A 12 -6.35 -23.51 24.09
CA LEU A 12 -7.22 -22.33 24.04
C LEU A 12 -6.41 -21.04 24.15
N ILE A 13 -5.42 -20.97 25.05
CA ILE A 13 -4.53 -19.81 25.17
C ILE A 13 -3.70 -19.62 23.90
N ALA A 14 -3.16 -20.68 23.32
CA ALA A 14 -2.41 -20.61 22.06
C ALA A 14 -3.30 -20.10 20.90
N ALA A 15 -4.52 -20.63 20.79
CA ALA A 15 -5.48 -20.18 19.78
C ALA A 15 -5.93 -18.73 20.00
N ALA A 16 -6.18 -18.33 21.24
CA ALA A 16 -6.54 -16.96 21.60
C ALA A 16 -5.39 -15.98 21.30
N ASN A 17 -4.15 -16.34 21.59
CA ASN A 17 -2.97 -15.54 21.26
C ASN A 17 -2.77 -15.41 19.74
N ALA A 18 -2.95 -16.50 19.00
CA ALA A 18 -2.91 -16.46 17.53
C ALA A 18 -4.01 -15.54 16.97
N THR A 19 -5.24 -15.69 17.47
CA THR A 19 -6.38 -14.86 17.07
C THR A 19 -6.18 -13.40 17.44
N GLY A 20 -5.65 -13.12 18.63
CA GLY A 20 -5.37 -11.76 19.11
C GLY A 20 -4.29 -11.07 18.29
N ARG A 21 -3.23 -11.79 17.88
CA ARG A 21 -2.19 -11.26 16.98
C ARG A 21 -2.72 -10.95 15.59
N LEU A 22 -3.62 -11.78 15.07
CA LEU A 22 -4.29 -11.56 13.78
C LEU A 22 -5.26 -10.36 13.85
N ALA A 23 -6.05 -10.27 14.93
CA ALA A 23 -7.01 -9.18 15.14
C ALA A 23 -6.35 -7.83 15.46
N ALA A 24 -5.18 -7.84 16.11
CA ALA A 24 -4.35 -6.65 16.33
C ALA A 24 -3.57 -6.23 15.07
N GLY A 25 -3.85 -6.83 13.91
CA GLY A 25 -3.25 -6.47 12.63
C GLY A 25 -3.37 -4.97 12.35
N VAL A 26 -2.28 -4.38 11.88
CA VAL A 26 -2.22 -2.97 11.48
C VAL A 26 -3.01 -2.83 10.17
N ARG A 27 -4.13 -2.11 10.20
CA ARG A 27 -4.80 -1.69 8.97
C ARG A 27 -4.13 -0.42 8.46
N LEU A 28 -3.52 -0.52 7.29
CA LEU A 28 -2.91 0.64 6.66
C LEU A 28 -4.03 1.48 6.00
N PRO A 29 -3.97 2.82 6.09
CA PRO A 29 -4.93 3.66 5.41
C PRO A 29 -4.78 3.56 3.89
N ASP A 30 -5.69 4.18 3.16
CA ASP A 30 -5.51 4.37 1.73
C ASP A 30 -4.38 5.39 1.48
N LEU A 31 -3.56 5.13 0.45
CA LEU A 31 -2.57 6.11 0.01
C LEU A 31 -3.31 7.27 -0.69
N PRO A 32 -3.11 8.54 -0.26
CA PRO A 32 -3.79 9.68 -0.84
C PRO A 32 -3.57 9.80 -2.35
N ASP A 33 -4.57 10.32 -3.06
CA ASP A 33 -4.52 10.46 -4.52
C ASP A 33 -3.38 11.37 -4.96
N GLU A 34 -3.06 12.44 -4.22
CA GLU A 34 -1.92 13.29 -4.55
C GLU A 34 -0.58 12.55 -4.57
N CYS A 35 -0.44 11.50 -3.76
CA CYS A 35 0.77 10.67 -3.76
C CYS A 35 0.86 9.73 -4.96
N ARG A 36 -0.21 9.62 -5.76
CA ARG A 36 -0.28 8.82 -6.99
C ARG A 36 -0.22 9.67 -8.24
N GLN A 37 -0.31 10.99 -8.11
CA GLN A 37 -0.32 11.89 -9.25
C GLN A 37 1.01 11.87 -10.00
N LYS A 38 0.90 11.78 -11.33
CA LYS A 38 2.01 11.90 -12.25
C LYS A 38 2.30 13.37 -12.57
N MET A 39 3.52 13.67 -12.96
CA MET A 39 3.91 15.00 -13.40
C MET A 39 3.11 15.40 -14.66
N PRO A 40 2.53 16.61 -14.69
CA PRO A 40 1.78 17.08 -15.84
C PRO A 40 2.71 17.26 -17.03
N ARG A 41 2.34 16.75 -18.22
CA ARG A 41 3.14 16.87 -19.44
C ARG A 41 2.98 18.24 -20.09
N VAL A 42 4.11 18.88 -20.43
CA VAL A 42 4.14 20.15 -21.16
C VAL A 42 4.31 19.83 -22.64
N VAL A 43 3.25 20.06 -23.44
CA VAL A 43 3.29 19.92 -24.89
C VAL A 43 3.38 21.32 -25.50
N PRO A 44 4.48 21.68 -26.19
CA PRO A 44 4.64 23.01 -26.78
C PRO A 44 3.59 23.27 -27.87
N GLN A 45 3.08 24.50 -27.92
CA GLN A 45 2.23 24.93 -29.04
C GLN A 45 3.10 25.32 -30.23
N TYR A 46 3.31 24.37 -31.14
CA TYR A 46 4.10 24.60 -32.36
C TYR A 46 3.55 25.79 -33.17
N GLY A 47 4.44 26.71 -33.52
CA GLY A 47 4.10 27.93 -34.27
C GLY A 47 3.75 29.14 -33.39
N ILE A 48 3.50 28.95 -32.09
CA ILE A 48 3.25 30.04 -31.13
C ILE A 48 4.41 30.13 -30.14
N GLU A 49 4.86 28.99 -29.64
CA GLU A 49 5.91 28.89 -28.64
C GLU A 49 7.22 28.39 -29.26
N LYS A 50 8.34 29.01 -28.88
CA LYS A 50 9.67 28.55 -29.28
C LYS A 50 10.03 27.28 -28.49
N PRO A 51 10.31 26.14 -29.15
CA PRO A 51 10.84 24.97 -28.46
C PRO A 51 12.15 25.32 -27.77
N ARG A 52 12.34 24.87 -26.53
CA ARG A 52 13.59 25.07 -25.79
C ARG A 52 14.22 23.72 -25.49
N ASN A 53 15.54 23.61 -25.60
CA ASN A 53 16.28 22.38 -25.22
C ASN A 53 16.00 21.89 -23.79
N THR A 54 15.53 22.78 -22.91
CA THR A 54 15.09 22.45 -21.55
C THR A 54 13.82 21.59 -21.51
N GLN A 55 12.98 21.60 -22.56
CA GLN A 55 11.75 20.81 -22.63
C GLN A 55 12.05 19.30 -22.74
N LEU A 56 13.00 18.89 -23.60
CA LEU A 56 13.41 17.49 -23.71
C LEU A 56 13.99 16.95 -22.40
N ARG A 57 14.81 17.75 -21.70
CA ARG A 57 15.35 17.38 -20.38
C ARG A 57 14.25 17.28 -19.32
N TRP A 58 13.23 18.13 -19.43
CA TRP A 58 12.08 18.13 -18.55
C TRP A 58 11.22 16.85 -18.73
N GLU A 59 11.01 16.40 -19.96
CA GLU A 59 10.27 15.15 -20.23
C GLU A 59 10.92 13.93 -19.60
N VAL A 60 12.26 13.83 -19.69
CA VAL A 60 13.03 12.75 -19.04
C VAL A 60 12.89 12.83 -17.52
N ALA A 61 12.98 14.03 -16.93
CA ALA A 61 12.80 14.22 -15.50
C ALA A 61 11.38 13.84 -15.04
N ALA A 62 10.36 14.22 -15.82
CA ALA A 62 8.97 13.88 -15.57
C ALA A 62 8.74 12.36 -15.61
N GLU A 63 9.32 11.69 -16.61
CA GLU A 63 9.24 10.23 -16.73
C GLU A 63 9.88 9.50 -15.55
N LEU A 64 11.09 9.93 -15.14
CA LEU A 64 11.78 9.33 -14.00
C LEU A 64 11.01 9.56 -12.68
N ALA A 65 10.39 10.73 -12.53
CA ALA A 65 9.55 11.03 -11.39
C ALA A 65 8.29 10.13 -11.38
N ASP A 66 7.60 9.99 -12.51
CA ASP A 66 6.42 9.15 -12.65
C ASP A 66 6.72 7.68 -12.36
N GLN A 67 7.86 7.17 -12.85
CA GLN A 67 8.31 5.81 -12.56
C GLN A 67 8.59 5.61 -11.07
N ARG A 68 9.23 6.59 -10.41
CA ARG A 68 9.46 6.54 -8.97
C ARG A 68 8.13 6.54 -8.22
N THR A 69 7.21 7.44 -8.55
CA THR A 69 5.87 7.52 -7.95
C THR A 69 5.14 6.20 -8.10
N GLY A 70 5.11 5.62 -9.30
CA GLY A 70 4.50 4.32 -9.57
C GLY A 70 5.11 3.19 -8.74
N ARG A 71 6.44 3.09 -8.66
CA ARG A 71 7.11 2.06 -7.83
C ARG A 71 6.78 2.20 -6.35
N CYS A 72 6.78 3.43 -5.82
CA CYS A 72 6.46 3.69 -4.41
C CYS A 72 5.00 3.36 -4.10
N ALA A 73 4.06 3.76 -4.95
CA ALA A 73 2.64 3.45 -4.78
C ALA A 73 2.38 1.93 -4.84
N SER A 74 2.95 1.23 -5.82
CA SER A 74 2.82 -0.22 -5.92
C SER A 74 3.43 -0.97 -4.74
N PHE A 75 4.56 -0.49 -4.21
CA PHE A 75 5.14 -1.04 -2.99
C PHE A 75 4.17 -0.89 -1.81
N TYR A 76 3.60 0.30 -1.62
CA TYR A 76 2.61 0.56 -0.56
C TYR A 76 1.39 -0.35 -0.69
N ASP A 77 0.81 -0.45 -1.89
CA ASP A 77 -0.37 -1.28 -2.13
C ASP A 77 -0.07 -2.76 -1.85
N GLY A 78 1.12 -3.23 -2.21
CA GLY A 78 1.59 -4.57 -1.87
C GLY A 78 1.78 -4.78 -0.36
N VAL A 79 2.22 -3.76 0.39
CA VAL A 79 2.27 -3.84 1.85
C VAL A 79 0.86 -3.88 2.42
N ARG A 80 0.02 -2.90 2.11
CA ARG A 80 -1.37 -2.80 2.59
C ARG A 80 -2.14 -4.09 2.35
N THR A 81 -2.07 -4.68 1.16
CA THR A 81 -2.75 -5.94 0.83
C THR A 81 -2.34 -7.10 1.75
N ARG A 82 -1.05 -7.21 2.12
CA ARG A 82 -0.56 -8.26 3.02
C ARG A 82 -1.07 -8.08 4.45
N PHE A 83 -1.28 -6.83 4.88
CA PHE A 83 -1.77 -6.50 6.21
C PHE A 83 -3.30 -6.58 6.30
N ASP A 84 -4.03 -6.19 5.25
CA ASP A 84 -5.49 -6.26 5.21
C ASP A 84 -6.03 -7.70 5.13
N GLY A 85 -5.22 -8.64 4.60
CA GLY A 85 -5.55 -10.07 4.57
C GLY A 85 -5.49 -10.80 5.91
N ALA A 86 -5.13 -10.12 7.01
CA ALA A 86 -4.88 -10.76 8.31
C ALA A 86 -6.10 -10.88 9.24
N ALA A 87 -7.30 -10.40 8.87
CA ALA A 87 -8.47 -10.47 9.75
C ALA A 87 -9.77 -10.93 9.04
N PRO A 88 -10.38 -12.05 9.45
CA PRO A 88 -11.78 -12.31 9.11
C PRO A 88 -12.68 -11.29 9.82
N ARG A 89 -13.57 -10.66 9.05
CA ARG A 89 -14.61 -9.76 9.56
C ARG A 89 -15.58 -10.53 10.45
N ARG A 90 -15.48 -10.37 11.76
CA ARG A 90 -16.56 -10.78 12.67
C ARG A 90 -17.58 -9.65 12.73
N GLY A 91 -18.65 -9.75 11.94
CA GLY A 91 -19.84 -8.90 12.09
C GLY A 91 -20.07 -7.83 11.02
N GLU A 92 -19.77 -8.10 9.76
CA GLU A 92 -20.42 -7.36 8.67
C GLU A 92 -21.76 -8.06 8.38
N LYS A 93 -22.86 -7.32 8.54
CA LYS A 93 -24.25 -7.79 8.39
C LYS A 93 -24.62 -7.93 6.93
#